data_AF-A0A9P3IUW5-F1
#
_entry.id   AF-A0A9P3IUW5-F1
#
_cell.length_a   1.000
_cell.length_b   1.000
_cell.length_c   1.000
_cell.angle_alpha   90.00
_cell.angle_beta   90.00
_cell.angle_gamma   90.00
#
_symmetry.space_group_name_H-M   'P 1'
#
loop_
_entity.id
_entity.type
_entity.pdbx_description
1 polymer ?
#
loop_
_entity_poly.entity_id
_entity_poly.type
_entity_poly.pdbx_seq_one_letter_code
_entity_poly.pdbx_strand_id
1 'polypeptide(L)' 'MDAISSCHRCGRLGHLSRDCNIKTCFKCNGRGHMAWECTAGVTCSICGQTGHLQRNCRNVSCHKKSRN' A
#
# COMPACT_ATOMS: atom_id res chain seq x y z
N MET A 1 27.93 -9.28 22.78
CA MET A 1 26.97 -9.88 21.83
C MET A 1 26.16 -8.72 21.27
N ASP A 2 26.37 -8.37 20.01
CA ASP A 2 25.70 -7.23 19.38
C ASP A 2 24.18 -7.45 19.37
N ALA A 3 23.45 -6.58 20.05
CA ALA A 3 22.00 -6.58 20.04
C ALA A 3 21.53 -6.11 18.65
N ILE A 4 21.53 -7.03 17.70
CA ILE A 4 21.03 -6.81 16.35
C ILE A 4 19.52 -6.59 16.46
N SER A 5 19.13 -5.31 16.50
CA SER A 5 17.73 -4.92 16.54
C SER A 5 17.03 -5.39 15.27
N SER A 6 15.99 -6.21 15.42
CA SER A 6 15.17 -6.69 14.31
C SER A 6 13.97 -5.77 14.10
N CYS A 7 13.80 -5.31 12.87
CA CYS A 7 12.70 -4.45 12.50
C CYS A 7 11.47 -5.29 12.16
N HIS A 8 10.45 -5.28 13.00
CA HIS A 8 9.19 -5.96 12.73
C HIS A 8 8.36 -5.31 11.61
N ARG A 9 8.72 -4.09 11.19
CA ARG A 9 8.07 -3.37 10.10
C ARG A 9 8.53 -3.83 8.71
N CYS A 10 9.82 -4.14 8.55
CA CYS A 10 10.40 -4.50 7.25
C CYS A 10 11.18 -5.83 7.24
N GLY A 11 11.35 -6.48 8.39
CA GLY A 11 12.09 -7.73 8.53
C GLY A 11 13.62 -7.59 8.49
N ARG A 12 14.15 -6.37 8.32
CA ARG A 12 15.61 -6.14 8.33
C ARG A 12 16.19 -6.06 9.73
N LEU A 13 17.42 -6.53 9.85
CA LEU A 13 18.25 -6.51 11.04
C LEU A 13 19.11 -5.23 11.06
N GLY A 14 19.45 -4.73 12.25
CA GLY A 14 20.28 -3.55 12.47
C GLY A 14 19.53 -2.26 12.81
N HIS A 15 18.19 -2.27 12.87
CA HIS A 15 17.38 -1.13 13.30
C HIS A 15 16.04 -1.58 13.90
N LEU A 16 15.42 -0.72 14.71
CA LEU A 16 14.11 -0.97 15.31
C LEU A 16 12.99 -0.44 14.41
N SER A 17 11.76 -0.93 14.61
CA SER A 17 10.58 -0.45 13.87
C SER A 17 10.42 1.07 13.89
N ARG A 18 10.82 1.73 14.98
CA ARG A 18 10.75 3.20 15.16
C ARG A 18 11.76 3.97 14.30
N ASP A 19 12.89 3.36 13.96
CA ASP A 19 13.95 3.94 13.13
C ASP A 19 13.80 3.54 11.65
N CYS A 20 12.84 2.66 11.35
CA CYS A 20 12.60 2.19 10.00
C CYS A 20 12.02 3.30 9.12
N ASN A 21 12.85 3.84 8.23
CA ASN A 21 12.44 4.84 7.25
C ASN A 21 11.59 4.26 6.10
N ILE A 22 11.36 2.93 6.09
CA ILE A 22 10.55 2.27 5.06
C ILE A 22 9.08 2.30 5.47
N LYS A 23 8.27 3.06 4.72
CA LYS A 23 6.80 3.01 4.80
C LYS A 23 6.33 1.64 4.31
N THR A 24 6.04 0.74 5.23
CA THR A 24 5.55 -0.60 4.93
C THR A 24 4.11 -0.72 5.43
N CYS A 25 3.18 -1.11 4.55
CA CYS A 25 1.78 -1.30 4.91
C CYS A 25 1.66 -2.54 5.78
N PHE A 26 1.19 -2.36 7.01
CA PHE A 26 0.92 -3.47 7.93
C PHE A 26 -0.24 -4.39 7.49
N LYS A 27 -1.04 -3.96 6.50
CA LYS A 27 -2.22 -4.69 6.01
C LYS A 27 -1.90 -5.63 4.84
N CYS A 28 -0.90 -5.29 4.02
CA CYS A 28 -0.53 -6.07 2.82
C CYS A 28 0.97 -6.35 2.70
N ASN A 29 1.78 -5.93 3.69
CA ASN A 29 3.24 -5.93 3.65
C ASN A 29 3.87 -5.21 2.43
N GLY A 30 3.09 -4.36 1.75
CA GLY A 30 3.52 -3.56 0.62
C GLY A 30 4.44 -2.41 1.06
N ARG A 31 5.42 -2.06 0.22
CA ARG A 31 6.40 -1.00 0.48
C ARG A 31 5.95 0.30 -0.19
N GLY A 32 6.33 1.44 0.37
CA GLY A 32 6.08 2.77 -0.19
C GLY A 32 4.79 3.47 0.29
N HIS A 33 3.97 2.81 1.10
CA HIS A 33 2.72 3.37 1.65
C HIS A 33 2.42 2.82 3.05
N MET A 34 1.56 3.49 3.80
CA MET A 34 1.11 3.06 5.13
C MET A 34 -0.22 2.32 5.06
N ALA A 35 -0.64 1.66 6.16
CA ALA A 35 -1.90 0.94 6.24
C ALA A 35 -3.14 1.77 5.89
N TRP A 36 -3.13 3.08 6.17
CA TRP A 36 -4.21 4.01 5.83
C TRP A 36 -4.21 4.44 4.36
N GLU A 37 -3.06 4.37 3.68
CA GLU A 37 -2.92 4.62 2.23
C GLU A 37 -2.97 3.33 1.41
N CYS A 38 -3.18 2.20 2.08
CA CYS A 38 -3.06 0.89 1.49
C CYS A 38 -4.24 0.61 0.56
N THR A 39 -3.99 0.63 -0.75
CA THR A 39 -4.96 0.27 -1.80
C THR A 39 -4.95 -1.23 -2.12
N ALA A 40 -4.05 -2.00 -1.49
CA ALA A 40 -4.04 -3.45 -1.58
C ALA A 40 -5.28 -4.02 -0.88
N GLY A 41 -6.22 -4.53 -1.68
CA GLY A 41 -7.56 -4.94 -1.23
C GLY A 41 -8.67 -3.98 -1.65
N VAL A 42 -8.31 -2.84 -2.24
CA VAL A 42 -9.26 -2.07 -3.04
C VAL A 42 -9.37 -2.74 -4.40
N THR A 43 -10.52 -3.36 -4.61
CA THR A 43 -10.93 -3.85 -5.93
C THR A 43 -11.87 -2.83 -6.54
N CYS A 44 -11.57 -2.44 -7.77
CA CYS A 44 -12.45 -1.62 -8.58
C CYS A 44 -13.74 -2.40 -8.85
N SER A 45 -14.86 -2.02 -8.22
CA SER A 45 -16.14 -2.70 -8.41
C SER A 45 -16.71 -2.59 -9.84
N ILE A 46 -16.15 -1.71 -10.68
CA ILE A 46 -16.53 -1.56 -12.09
C ILE A 46 -15.72 -2.49 -13.00
N CYS A 47 -14.43 -2.65 -12.73
CA CYS A 47 -13.49 -3.27 -13.65
C CYS A 47 -12.85 -4.55 -13.10
N GLY A 48 -13.11 -4.90 -11.84
CA GLY A 48 -12.60 -6.10 -11.17
C GLY A 48 -11.10 -6.05 -10.84
N GLN A 49 -10.38 -5.01 -11.27
CA GLN A 49 -8.94 -4.90 -11.03
C GLN A 49 -8.63 -4.43 -9.60
N THR A 50 -7.62 -5.04 -9.00
CA THR A 50 -7.14 -4.72 -7.66
C THR A 50 -6.04 -3.66 -7.70
N GLY A 51 -5.90 -2.90 -6.61
CA GLY A 51 -4.83 -1.91 -6.45
C GLY A 51 -5.21 -0.46 -6.78
N HIS A 52 -6.46 -0.21 -7.19
CA HIS A 52 -6.98 1.14 -7.39
C HIS A 52 -8.46 1.26 -7.03
N LEU A 53 -8.86 2.43 -6.52
CA LEU A 53 -10.26 2.77 -6.27
C LEU A 53 -10.99 3.07 -7.57
N GLN A 54 -12.32 2.95 -7.58
CA GLN A 54 -13.17 3.34 -8.72
C GLN A 54 -12.86 4.77 -9.20
N ARG A 55 -12.54 5.68 -8.29
CA ARG A 55 -12.13 7.08 -8.56
C ARG A 55 -10.77 7.23 -9.25
N ASN A 56 -9.92 6.21 -9.17
CA ASN A 56 -8.55 6.19 -9.70
C ASN A 56 -8.38 5.10 -10.78
N CYS A 57 -9.49 4.67 -11.37
CA CYS A 57 -9.52 3.60 -12.34
C CYS A 57 -9.05 4.10 -13.71
N ARG A 58 -7.90 3.63 -14.19
CA ARG A 58 -7.37 3.98 -15.52
C ARG A 58 -8.28 3.54 -16.68
N ASN A 59 -9.32 2.74 -16.41
CA ASN A 59 -10.23 2.28 -17.44
C ASN A 59 -11.17 3.42 -17.88
N VAL A 60 -11.12 3.78 -19.17
CA VAL A 60 -12.01 4.78 -19.80
C VAL A 60 -13.50 4.43 -19.64
N SER A 61 -13.85 3.16 -19.46
CA SER A 61 -15.21 2.71 -19.18
C SER A 61 -15.71 3.12 -17.79
N CYS A 62 -14.80 3.35 -16.84
CA CYS A 62 -15.11 3.81 -15.48
C CYS A 62 -15.07 5.34 -15.38
N HIS A 63 -14.21 5.99 -16.17
CA HIS A 63 -14.02 7.45 -16.25
C HIS A 63 -14.91 8.14 -17.29
N LYS A 64 -16.04 7.57 -17.70
CA LYS A 64 -17.09 8.36 -18.37
C LYS A 64 -17.71 9.31 -17.34
N LYS A 65 -16.96 10.36 -16.99
CA LYS A 65 -17.57 11.62 -16.56
C LYS A 65 -18.40 12.06 -17.75
N SER A 66 -19.72 11.87 -17.63
CA SER A 66 -20.69 12.66 -18.36
C SER A 66 -20.28 14.13 -18.19
N ARG A 67 -19.57 14.67 -19.18
CA ARG A 67 -19.48 16.11 -19.39
C ARG A 67 -20.34 16.34 -20.62
N ASN A 68 -21.60 16.63 -20.31
CA ASN A 68 -22.62 17.36 -21.07
C ASN A 68 -22.50 17.30 -22.61
#